data_AF-A0A6H0ZZI6-F1
#
_entry.id   AF-A0A6H0ZZI6-F1
#
_cell.length_a   1.000
_cell.length_b   1.000
_cell.length_c   1.000
_cell.angle_alpha   90.00
_cell.angle_beta   90.00
_cell.angle_gamma   90.00
#
_symmetry.space_group_name_H-M   'P 1'
#
loop_
_entity.id
_entity.type
_entity.pdbx_description
1 polymer ?
#
loop_
_entity_poly.entity_id
_entity_poly.type
_entity_poly.pdbx_seq_one_letter_code
_entity_poly.pdbx_strand_id
1 'polypeptide(L)'
;MSDDLSHERHTRLEEWQTAIRDDSEVAGTDRERAEIVALQADVADLHRALESQPVIDQAKGILMARFRLDAEAAFAVLTRLSQDRNIKVREISLAMVEIVSGTSPTDVEPSEAEAVAREVLGPVSEDSGPISSIIE
;
A
#
# COMPACT_ATOMS: atom_id res chain seq x y z
N MET A 1 32.74 63.05 23.99
CA MET A 1 31.82 62.39 24.97
C MET A 1 30.50 61.95 24.33
N SER A 2 30.37 61.96 23.00
CA SER A 2 29.14 61.55 22.28
C SER A 2 29.29 60.23 21.50
N ASP A 3 30.46 59.59 21.53
CA ASP A 3 30.76 58.39 20.73
C ASP A 3 30.26 57.08 21.38
N ASP A 4 30.00 57.08 22.68
CA ASP A 4 29.77 55.85 23.46
C ASP A 4 28.37 55.25 23.27
N LEU A 5 27.37 56.10 23.02
CA LEU A 5 25.97 55.69 22.84
C LEU A 5 25.68 55.05 21.47
N SER A 6 26.56 55.24 20.48
CA SER A 6 26.40 54.65 19.15
C SER A 6 26.88 53.20 19.09
N HIS A 7 27.94 52.85 19.83
CA HIS A 7 28.43 51.47 19.87
C HIS A 7 27.48 50.55 20.63
N GLU A 8 27.00 50.96 21.81
CA GLU A 8 26.06 50.17 22.63
C GLU A 8 24.75 49.84 21.90
N ARG A 9 24.24 50.79 21.10
CA ARG A 9 23.04 50.57 20.28
C ARG A 9 23.30 49.65 19.10
N HIS A 10 24.53 49.59 18.59
CA HIS A 10 24.89 48.72 17.46
C HIS A 10 25.04 47.27 17.92
N THR A 11 25.75 47.01 19.02
CA THR A 11 25.91 45.66 19.60
C THR A 11 24.57 45.06 20.00
N ARG A 12 23.71 45.87 20.62
CA ARG A 12 22.36 45.43 21.01
C ARG A 12 21.50 45.08 19.78
N LEU A 13 21.71 45.70 18.64
CA LEU A 13 20.97 45.37 17.41
C LEU A 13 21.49 44.09 16.73
N GLU A 14 22.79 43.83 16.78
CA GLU A 14 23.38 42.58 16.25
C GLU A 14 23.02 41.35 17.10
N GLU A 15 22.95 41.51 18.42
CA GLU A 15 22.45 40.48 19.35
C GLU A 15 20.99 40.15 19.06
N TRP A 16 20.16 41.15 18.77
CA TRP A 16 18.74 40.95 18.43
C TRP A 16 18.57 40.34 17.04
N GLN A 17 19.38 40.74 16.06
CA GLN A 17 19.37 40.12 14.72
C GLN A 17 19.81 38.66 14.76
N THR A 18 20.76 38.30 15.63
CA THR A 18 21.22 36.92 15.79
C THR A 18 20.17 36.06 16.47
N ALA A 19 19.52 36.56 17.52
CA ALA A 19 18.43 35.86 18.19
C ALA A 19 17.22 35.63 17.27
N ILE A 20 16.85 36.62 16.44
CA ILE A 20 15.75 36.48 15.46
C ILE A 20 16.10 35.46 14.36
N ARG A 21 17.36 35.42 13.92
CA ARG A 21 17.83 34.45 12.92
C ARG A 21 17.80 33.02 13.46
N ASP A 22 18.28 32.79 14.67
CA ASP A 22 18.32 31.47 15.31
C ASP A 22 16.90 30.91 15.53
N ASP A 23 15.97 31.75 16.02
CA ASP A 23 14.57 31.37 16.22
C ASP A 23 13.85 31.04 14.89
N SER A 24 14.24 31.72 13.80
CA SER A 24 13.69 31.48 12.46
C SER A 24 14.20 30.20 11.78
N GLU A 25 15.45 29.80 12.05
CA GLU A 25 16.03 28.55 11.52
C GLU A 25 15.42 27.33 12.23
N VAL A 26 15.25 27.39 13.55
CA VAL A 26 14.62 26.33 14.33
C VAL A 26 13.15 26.16 13.94
N ALA A 27 12.39 27.26 13.81
CA ALA A 27 10.99 27.22 13.37
C ALA A 27 10.81 26.68 11.94
N GLY A 28 11.76 26.97 11.04
CA GLY A 28 11.80 26.38 9.69
C GLY A 28 11.96 24.86 9.73
N THR A 29 12.91 24.38 10.54
CA THR A 29 13.15 22.93 10.68
C THR A 29 12.02 22.19 11.37
N ASP A 30 11.34 22.80 12.35
CA ASP A 30 10.20 22.18 13.03
C ASP A 30 8.99 22.06 12.10
N ARG A 31 8.76 23.05 11.24
CA ARG A 31 7.71 22.99 10.21
C ARG A 31 8.01 21.90 9.19
N GLU A 32 9.24 21.83 8.70
CA GLU A 32 9.67 20.83 7.72
C GLU A 32 9.59 19.41 8.32
N ARG A 33 9.96 19.24 9.60
CA ARG A 33 9.80 17.98 10.34
C ARG A 33 8.33 17.60 10.52
N ALA A 34 7.47 18.55 10.85
CA ALA A 34 6.03 18.31 10.98
C ALA A 34 5.41 17.88 9.64
N GLU A 35 5.85 18.46 8.54
CA GLU A 35 5.43 18.09 7.19
C GLU A 35 5.88 16.67 6.82
N ILE A 36 7.14 16.31 7.11
CA ILE A 36 7.65 14.94 6.91
C ILE A 36 6.85 13.92 7.73
N VAL A 37 6.55 14.23 9.00
CA VAL A 37 5.77 13.33 9.86
C VAL A 37 4.32 13.18 9.36
N ALA A 38 3.70 14.26 8.90
CA ALA A 38 2.35 14.21 8.32
C ALA A 38 2.32 13.36 7.04
N LEU A 39 3.29 13.55 6.14
CA LEU A 39 3.41 12.74 4.92
C LEU A 39 3.67 11.26 5.23
N GLN A 40 4.46 10.96 6.27
CA GLN A 40 4.68 9.57 6.71
C GLN A 40 3.42 8.94 7.30
N ALA A 41 2.62 9.71 8.04
CA ALA A 41 1.33 9.26 8.56
C ALA A 41 0.33 8.98 7.41
N ASP A 42 0.26 9.87 6.41
CA ASP A 42 -0.57 9.70 5.22
C ASP A 42 -0.14 8.45 4.43
N VAL A 43 1.16 8.22 4.25
CA VAL A 43 1.68 7.00 3.61
C VAL A 43 1.33 5.75 4.41
N ALA A 44 1.42 5.80 5.74
CA ALA A 44 1.05 4.68 6.61
C ALA A 44 -0.46 4.39 6.58
N ASP A 45 -1.29 5.44 6.51
CA ASP A 45 -2.74 5.31 6.41
C ASP A 45 -3.17 4.83 5.02
N LEU A 46 -2.48 5.25 3.96
CA LEU A 46 -2.63 4.70 2.60
C LEU A 46 -2.22 3.22 2.55
N HIS A 47 -1.10 2.84 3.16
CA HIS A 47 -0.71 1.43 3.28
C HIS A 47 -1.72 0.62 4.09
N ARG A 48 -2.23 1.15 5.21
CA ARG A 48 -3.26 0.49 6.02
C ARG A 48 -4.59 0.39 5.26
N ALA A 49 -4.95 1.37 4.44
CA ALA A 49 -6.12 1.33 3.57
C ALA A 49 -5.96 0.26 2.49
N LEU A 50 -4.78 0.16 1.87
CA LEU A 50 -4.43 -0.91 0.93
C LEU A 50 -4.44 -2.30 1.60
N GLU A 51 -4.05 -2.39 2.87
CA GLU A 51 -4.11 -3.61 3.68
C GLU A 51 -5.52 -3.96 4.18
N SER A 52 -6.47 -3.02 4.20
CA SER A 52 -7.80 -3.21 4.81
C SER A 52 -8.97 -3.36 3.82
N GLN A 53 -8.75 -3.22 2.51
CA GLN A 53 -9.76 -3.52 1.48
C GLN A 53 -9.29 -4.51 0.38
N PRO A 54 -8.71 -5.71 0.68
CA PRO A 54 -7.76 -6.28 -0.28
C PRO A 54 -8.24 -7.57 -0.96
N VAL A 55 -8.76 -8.54 -0.21
CA VAL A 55 -8.70 -9.92 -0.70
C VAL A 55 -9.72 -10.25 -1.79
N ILE A 56 -10.94 -9.70 -1.70
CA ILE A 56 -11.97 -9.91 -2.72
C ILE A 56 -11.59 -9.17 -4.00
N ASP A 57 -11.04 -7.96 -3.89
CA ASP A 57 -10.61 -7.19 -5.06
C ASP A 57 -9.33 -7.76 -5.69
N GLN A 58 -8.41 -8.32 -4.90
CA GLN A 58 -7.27 -9.11 -5.40
C GLN A 58 -7.73 -10.38 -6.12
N ALA A 59 -8.68 -11.13 -5.54
CA ALA A 59 -9.25 -12.30 -6.20
C ALA A 59 -9.97 -11.93 -7.51
N LYS A 60 -10.69 -10.80 -7.53
CA LYS A 60 -11.26 -10.24 -8.77
C LYS A 60 -10.16 -9.93 -9.78
N GLY A 61 -9.07 -9.26 -9.37
CA GLY A 61 -7.93 -8.98 -10.24
C GLY A 61 -7.29 -10.24 -10.83
N ILE A 62 -7.13 -11.30 -10.03
CA ILE A 62 -6.65 -12.61 -10.49
C ILE A 62 -7.61 -13.19 -11.54
N LEU A 63 -8.92 -13.18 -11.28
CA LEU A 63 -9.94 -13.67 -12.23
C LEU A 63 -9.98 -12.84 -13.53
N MET A 64 -9.90 -11.52 -13.42
CA MET A 64 -9.84 -10.61 -14.57
C MET A 64 -8.62 -10.92 -15.45
N ALA A 65 -7.45 -11.07 -14.85
CA ALA A 65 -6.22 -11.41 -15.58
C ALA A 65 -6.30 -12.81 -16.21
N ARG A 66 -6.80 -13.80 -15.46
CA ARG A 66 -6.83 -15.21 -15.88
C ARG A 66 -7.88 -15.50 -16.97
N PHE A 67 -9.05 -14.89 -16.85
CA PHE A 67 -10.23 -15.19 -17.67
C PHE A 67 -10.65 -14.04 -18.59
N ARG A 68 -9.89 -12.93 -18.62
CA ARG A 68 -10.21 -11.71 -19.41
C ARG A 68 -11.60 -11.15 -19.10
N LEU A 69 -11.97 -11.19 -17.83
CA LEU A 69 -13.22 -10.64 -17.32
C LEU A 69 -13.05 -9.18 -16.92
N ASP A 70 -14.15 -8.43 -16.93
CA ASP A 70 -14.22 -7.17 -16.19
C ASP A 70 -14.48 -7.42 -14.69
N ALA A 71 -14.45 -6.34 -13.90
CA ALA A 71 -14.59 -6.43 -12.45
C ALA A 71 -15.97 -6.92 -12.00
N GLU A 72 -17.03 -6.64 -12.76
CA GLU A 72 -18.39 -7.05 -12.43
C GLU A 72 -18.57 -8.56 -12.67
N ALA A 73 -18.14 -9.05 -13.83
CA ALA A 73 -18.15 -10.46 -14.18
C ALA A 73 -17.26 -11.28 -13.22
N ALA A 74 -16.09 -10.78 -12.83
CA ALA A 74 -15.23 -11.44 -11.85
C ALA A 74 -15.91 -11.56 -10.47
N PHE A 75 -16.60 -10.52 -10.02
CA PHE A 75 -17.35 -10.58 -8.76
C PHE A 75 -18.57 -11.51 -8.83
N ALA A 76 -19.24 -11.57 -9.98
CA ALA A 76 -20.34 -12.50 -10.22
C ALA A 76 -19.86 -13.96 -10.13
N VAL A 77 -18.67 -14.28 -10.66
CA VAL A 77 -18.06 -15.61 -10.52
C VAL A 77 -17.84 -15.97 -9.05
N LEU A 78 -17.22 -15.09 -8.26
CA LEU A 78 -17.01 -15.32 -6.83
C LEU A 78 -18.33 -15.54 -6.07
N THR A 79 -19.36 -14.75 -6.41
CA THR A 79 -20.69 -14.86 -5.80
C THR A 79 -21.35 -16.18 -6.14
N ARG A 80 -21.27 -16.63 -7.40
CA ARG A 80 -21.80 -17.92 -7.84
C ARG A 80 -21.10 -19.08 -7.14
N LEU A 81 -19.77 -19.06 -7.08
CA LEU A 81 -19.00 -20.10 -6.37
C LEU A 81 -19.37 -20.16 -4.88
N SER A 82 -19.58 -19.01 -4.25
CA SER A 82 -20.04 -18.90 -2.87
C SER A 82 -21.40 -19.56 -2.67
N GLN A 83 -22.36 -19.33 -3.57
CA GLN A 83 -23.70 -19.92 -3.51
C GLN A 83 -23.69 -21.42 -3.78
N ASP A 84 -22.98 -21.85 -4.83
CA ASP A 84 -22.92 -23.26 -5.27
C ASP A 84 -22.25 -24.14 -4.21
N ARG A 85 -21.30 -23.59 -3.44
CA ARG A 85 -20.53 -24.32 -2.41
C ARG A 85 -20.92 -23.98 -0.99
N ASN A 86 -21.81 -23.00 -0.78
CA ASN A 86 -22.19 -22.48 0.52
C ASN A 86 -20.97 -22.04 1.38
N ILE A 87 -19.98 -21.41 0.76
CA ILE A 87 -18.75 -20.88 1.39
C ILE A 87 -18.77 -19.36 1.28
N LYS A 88 -18.24 -18.64 2.26
CA LYS A 88 -18.21 -17.16 2.18
C LYS A 88 -17.30 -16.70 1.04
N VAL A 89 -17.75 -15.72 0.24
CA VAL A 89 -16.95 -15.08 -0.83
C VAL A 89 -15.55 -14.69 -0.36
N ARG A 90 -15.44 -14.16 0.86
CA ARG A 90 -14.15 -13.77 1.47
C ARG A 90 -13.20 -14.96 1.65
N GLU A 91 -13.70 -16.13 2.03
CA GLU A 91 -12.90 -17.34 2.26
C GLU A 91 -12.39 -17.91 0.94
N ILE A 92 -13.26 -17.96 -0.09
CA ILE A 92 -12.84 -18.34 -1.46
C ILE A 92 -11.76 -17.36 -1.97
N SER A 93 -11.96 -16.06 -1.75
CA SER A 93 -11.02 -15.03 -2.20
C SER A 93 -9.65 -15.14 -1.52
N LEU A 94 -9.62 -15.39 -0.21
CA LEU A 94 -8.39 -15.67 0.54
C LEU A 94 -7.65 -16.86 -0.04
N ALA A 95 -8.34 -17.98 -0.20
CA ALA A 95 -7.73 -19.20 -0.75
C ALA A 95 -7.15 -18.98 -2.16
N MET A 96 -7.83 -18.19 -3.01
CA MET A 96 -7.32 -17.85 -4.34
C MET A 96 -6.04 -17.01 -4.28
N VAL A 97 -5.98 -16.01 -3.39
CA VAL A 97 -4.80 -15.17 -3.22
C VAL A 97 -3.63 -15.98 -2.65
N GLU A 98 -3.87 -16.80 -1.62
CA GLU A 98 -2.85 -17.66 -1.00
C GLU A 98 -2.20 -18.63 -2.01
N ILE A 99 -3.02 -19.24 -2.89
CA ILE A 99 -2.53 -20.11 -3.96
C ILE A 99 -1.59 -19.36 -4.92
N VAL A 100 -1.95 -18.16 -5.34
CA VAL A 100 -1.15 -17.36 -6.30
C VAL A 100 0.10 -16.77 -5.65
N SER A 101 0.00 -16.35 -4.39
CA SER A 101 1.13 -15.82 -3.61
C SER A 101 2.07 -16.91 -3.10
N GLY A 102 1.77 -18.19 -3.32
CA GLY A 102 2.61 -19.32 -2.88
C GLY A 102 2.69 -19.47 -1.36
N THR A 103 1.76 -18.87 -0.62
CA THR A 103 1.76 -18.82 0.84
C THR A 103 0.76 -19.86 1.35
N SER A 104 1.17 -21.13 1.43
CA SER A 104 0.34 -22.18 2.05
C SER A 104 0.85 -22.47 3.46
N PRO A 105 -0.02 -22.50 4.49
CA PRO A 105 0.34 -23.04 5.80
C PRO A 105 0.69 -24.53 5.65
N THR A 106 1.97 -24.86 5.78
CA THR A 106 2.44 -26.23 5.95
C THR A 106 1.75 -26.85 7.16
N ASP A 107 1.08 -27.99 6.95
CA ASP A 107 0.42 -28.87 7.94
C ASP A 107 -1.11 -28.71 8.15
N VAL A 108 -1.83 -27.96 7.31
CA VAL A 108 -3.30 -27.89 7.36
C VAL A 108 -3.94 -28.64 6.19
N GLU A 109 -4.94 -29.50 6.47
CA GLU A 109 -5.77 -30.12 5.43
C GLU A 109 -6.48 -29.04 4.61
N PRO A 110 -6.45 -29.09 3.27
CA PRO A 110 -7.00 -28.04 2.44
C PRO A 110 -8.47 -27.79 2.75
N SER A 111 -8.81 -26.54 3.05
CA SER A 111 -10.21 -26.15 3.24
C SER A 111 -11.03 -26.38 1.95
N GLU A 112 -12.35 -26.54 2.07
CA GLU A 112 -13.23 -26.62 0.89
C GLU A 112 -13.08 -25.38 -0.01
N ALA A 113 -12.76 -24.22 0.57
CA ALA A 113 -12.45 -22.99 -0.15
C ALA A 113 -11.19 -23.11 -1.02
N GLU A 114 -10.13 -23.75 -0.51
CA GLU A 114 -8.91 -24.03 -1.28
C GLU A 114 -9.14 -25.05 -2.40
N ALA A 115 -9.96 -26.07 -2.15
CA ALA A 115 -10.32 -27.01 -3.19
C ALA A 115 -11.03 -26.30 -4.36
N VAL A 116 -11.99 -25.44 -4.04
CA VAL A 116 -12.72 -24.62 -5.03
C VAL A 116 -11.78 -23.63 -5.72
N ALA A 117 -10.92 -22.95 -4.97
CA ALA A 117 -9.96 -22.00 -5.55
C ALA A 117 -8.96 -22.69 -6.49
N ARG A 118 -8.49 -23.89 -6.14
CA ARG A 118 -7.57 -24.70 -6.97
C ARG A 118 -8.28 -25.26 -8.21
N GLU A 119 -9.53 -25.67 -8.07
CA GLU A 119 -10.39 -26.05 -9.19
C GLU A 119 -10.53 -24.91 -10.19
N VAL A 120 -10.79 -23.70 -9.71
CA VAL A 120 -10.96 -22.50 -10.54
C VAL A 120 -9.65 -22.05 -11.18
N LEU A 121 -8.55 -21.99 -10.43
CA LEU A 121 -7.29 -21.46 -10.95
C LEU A 121 -6.57 -22.45 -11.87
N GLY A 122 -6.67 -23.75 -11.59
CA GLY A 122 -6.07 -24.86 -12.35
C GLY A 122 -4.55 -24.75 -12.55
N PRO A 123 -3.87 -25.78 -13.08
CA PRO A 123 -2.49 -25.62 -13.52
C PRO A 123 -2.45 -24.63 -14.69
N VAL A 124 -1.55 -23.64 -14.60
CA VAL A 124 -1.13 -22.86 -15.77
C VAL A 124 -0.50 -23.86 -16.73
N SER A 125 -1.17 -24.20 -17.82
CA SER A 125 -0.48 -24.81 -18.95
C SER A 125 0.58 -23.81 -19.40
N GLU A 126 1.86 -24.16 -19.21
CA GLU A 126 3.05 -23.34 -19.44
C GLU A 126 3.28 -22.98 -20.93
N ASP A 127 2.23 -22.66 -21.69
CA ASP A 127 2.36 -22.30 -23.12
C ASP A 127 2.38 -20.78 -23.35
N SER A 128 2.67 -20.01 -22.30
CA SER A 128 3.23 -18.68 -22.47
C SER A 128 4.73 -18.78 -22.27
N GLY A 129 5.44 -19.08 -23.37
CA GLY A 129 6.88 -18.93 -23.44
C GLY A 129 7.31 -17.55 -22.91
N PRO A 130 8.57 -17.40 -22.47
CA PRO A 130 9.03 -16.19 -21.80
C PRO A 130 8.73 -14.94 -22.65
N ILE A 131 8.15 -13.92 -22.01
CA ILE A 131 7.92 -12.55 -22.55
C ILE A 131 9.26 -11.86 -22.98
N SER A 132 10.38 -12.56 -22.86
CA SER A 132 11.72 -12.08 -23.19
C SER A 132 11.98 -11.86 -24.70
N SER A 133 11.00 -12.02 -25.60
CA SER A 133 11.16 -11.75 -27.04
C SER A 133 10.56 -10.43 -27.54
N ILE A 134 10.07 -9.55 -26.64
CA ILE A 134 9.41 -8.28 -27.04
C ILE A 134 10.34 -7.05 -26.93
N ILE A 135 11.59 -7.23 -26.50
CA ILE A 135 12.56 -6.11 -26.36
C ILE A 135 13.90 -6.43 -27.04
N GLU A 136 13.88 -6.69 -28.36
CA GLU A 136 15.09 -6.52 -29.19
C GLU A 136 14.76 -5.74 -30.46
#